data_AF-A0A5E4QI68-F1
#
_entry.id   AF-A0A5E4QI68-F1
#
_cell.length_a   1.000
_cell.length_b   1.000
_cell.length_c   1.000
_cell.angle_alpha   90.00
_cell.angle_beta   90.00
_cell.angle_gamma   90.00
#
_symmetry.space_group_name_H-M   'P 1'
#
loop_
_entity.id
_entity.type
_entity.pdbx_description
1 polymer ?
#
loop_
_entity_poly.entity_id
_entity_poly.type
_entity_poly.pdbx_seq_one_letter_code
_entity_poly.pdbx_strand_id
1 'polypeptide(L)'
;MPAAYPFNKSDNEILRDLLLMFSSSQGTAKEQWSILTETLINQVGWDALWKLSKEFCKKFDERYPCVVFVSVTSVNSEELSANVEVLSVPHKDVTLPEYVMDVPLIELWPTLKQKDECVNAEEISEFIHLQRYFFENLWMPWDDQEKEFSLNTIENRMQLHIELNNGTIPNCVAREIIQLRENAINVHEKIQELDPLCDDDALWKGGDVSSFEAVSSFLKTHVSNEFALKFMVSFEDALALEPDEVFVCSDNYEVPEMPLSQLSIRGLRQRLHNNGTLYTRHRSMRGRKNSY
;
A
#
# COMPACT_ATOMS: atom_id res chain seq x y z
N MET A 1 18.02 -33.94 4.56
CA MET A 1 16.82 -33.11 4.81
C MET A 1 15.62 -33.77 4.16
N PRO A 2 14.43 -33.66 4.75
CA PRO A 2 13.18 -34.12 4.14
C PRO A 2 12.93 -33.47 2.77
N ALA A 3 12.16 -34.13 1.92
CA ALA A 3 11.73 -33.58 0.64
C ALA A 3 10.33 -32.96 0.78
N ALA A 4 10.09 -31.84 0.09
CA ALA A 4 8.80 -31.17 0.04
C ALA A 4 8.04 -31.49 -1.25
N TYR A 5 6.72 -31.27 -1.25
CA TYR A 5 5.89 -31.39 -2.44
C TYR A 5 6.29 -30.34 -3.50
N PRO A 6 6.50 -30.76 -4.76
CA PRO A 6 6.77 -29.82 -5.85
C PRO A 6 5.50 -29.07 -6.24
N PHE A 7 5.66 -27.85 -6.75
CA PHE A 7 4.58 -27.09 -7.36
C PHE A 7 4.76 -27.02 -8.87
N ASN A 8 4.01 -27.85 -9.60
CA ASN A 8 4.15 -28.02 -11.05
C ASN A 8 2.84 -27.74 -11.81
N LYS A 9 2.00 -26.83 -11.32
CA LYS A 9 0.77 -26.42 -12.00
C LYS A 9 1.09 -25.38 -13.07
N SER A 10 0.42 -25.47 -14.22
CA SER A 10 0.45 -24.44 -15.25
C SER A 10 -0.40 -23.23 -14.84
N ASP A 11 -0.14 -22.06 -15.43
CA ASP A 11 -0.89 -20.83 -15.11
C ASP A 11 -2.41 -20.99 -15.29
N ASN A 12 -2.84 -21.80 -16.28
CA ASN A 12 -4.25 -22.11 -16.52
C ASN A 12 -4.86 -22.96 -15.41
N GLU A 13 -4.11 -23.92 -14.88
CA GLU A 13 -4.56 -24.75 -13.74
C GLU A 13 -4.64 -23.90 -12.48
N ILE A 14 -3.64 -23.03 -12.24
CA ILE A 14 -3.64 -22.09 -11.12
C ILE A 14 -4.84 -21.15 -11.21
N LEU A 15 -5.12 -20.57 -12.39
CA LEU A 15 -6.27 -19.69 -12.60
C LEU A 15 -7.57 -20.41 -12.25
N ARG A 16 -7.77 -21.62 -12.80
CA ARG A 16 -8.98 -22.41 -12.54
C ARG A 16 -9.15 -22.69 -11.06
N ASP A 17 -8.08 -23.09 -10.38
CA ASP A 17 -8.13 -23.44 -8.97
C ASP A 17 -8.39 -22.19 -8.09
N LEU A 18 -7.79 -21.04 -8.42
CA LEU A 18 -8.09 -19.76 -7.77
C LEU A 18 -9.55 -19.34 -7.97
N LEU A 19 -10.08 -19.42 -9.20
CA LEU A 19 -11.48 -19.08 -9.47
C LEU A 19 -12.45 -20.00 -8.71
N LEU A 20 -12.13 -21.29 -8.61
CA LEU A 20 -12.92 -22.24 -7.84
C LEU A 20 -12.95 -21.86 -6.35
N MET A 21 -11.78 -21.58 -5.76
CA MET A 21 -11.67 -21.21 -4.34
C MET A 21 -12.42 -19.91 -4.00
N PHE A 22 -12.30 -18.89 -4.85
CA PHE A 22 -12.92 -17.58 -4.63
C PHE A 22 -14.39 -17.52 -5.05
N SER A 23 -14.91 -18.54 -5.74
CA SER A 23 -16.31 -18.54 -6.19
C SER A 23 -17.34 -18.67 -5.06
N SER A 24 -16.93 -19.24 -3.93
CA SER A 24 -17.80 -19.55 -2.79
C SER A 24 -17.77 -18.53 -1.66
N SER A 25 -16.86 -17.56 -1.70
CA SER A 25 -16.58 -16.64 -0.60
C SER A 25 -16.78 -15.18 -1.04
N GLN A 26 -17.33 -14.37 -0.13
CA GLN A 26 -17.44 -12.92 -0.30
C GLN A 26 -16.57 -12.23 0.74
N GLY A 27 -16.14 -11.01 0.45
CA GLY A 27 -15.29 -10.21 1.32
C GLY A 27 -13.96 -9.86 0.69
N THR A 28 -13.05 -9.35 1.51
CA THR A 28 -11.68 -8.99 1.10
C THR A 28 -10.89 -10.23 0.69
N ALA A 29 -9.77 -10.05 -0.02
CA ALA A 29 -8.90 -11.18 -0.37
C ALA A 29 -8.43 -11.93 0.88
N LYS A 30 -8.02 -11.21 1.94
CA LYS A 30 -7.62 -11.80 3.22
C LYS A 30 -8.74 -12.61 3.87
N GLU A 31 -9.96 -12.06 3.98
CA GLU A 31 -11.10 -12.75 4.58
C GLU A 31 -11.42 -14.07 3.88
N GLN A 32 -11.39 -14.08 2.55
CA GLN A 32 -11.63 -15.29 1.77
C GLN A 32 -10.56 -16.36 2.02
N TRP A 33 -9.28 -15.97 2.04
CA TRP A 33 -8.19 -16.88 2.39
C TRP A 33 -8.29 -17.40 3.82
N SER A 34 -8.74 -16.58 4.78
CA SER A 34 -8.93 -17.00 6.17
C SER A 34 -10.00 -18.09 6.29
N ILE A 35 -11.16 -17.90 5.65
CA ILE A 35 -12.24 -18.90 5.61
C ILE A 35 -11.76 -20.22 4.99
N LEU A 36 -11.04 -20.13 3.88
CA LEU A 36 -10.51 -21.32 3.20
C LEU A 36 -9.45 -22.03 4.04
N THR A 37 -8.59 -21.29 4.74
CA THR A 37 -7.56 -21.84 5.63
C THR A 37 -8.20 -22.60 6.79
N GLU A 38 -9.25 -22.04 7.40
CA GLU A 38 -10.02 -22.71 8.47
C GLU A 38 -10.69 -24.00 7.97
N THR A 39 -11.08 -24.04 6.70
CA THR A 39 -11.75 -25.21 6.11
C THR A 39 -10.76 -26.30 5.68
N LEU A 40 -9.60 -25.92 5.13
CA LEU A 40 -8.68 -26.83 4.42
C LEU A 40 -7.44 -27.22 5.23
N ILE A 41 -6.93 -26.35 6.11
CA ILE A 41 -5.65 -26.56 6.82
C ILE A 41 -5.77 -26.38 8.34
N ASN A 42 -6.97 -26.41 8.91
CA ASN A 42 -7.12 -26.34 10.37
C ASN A 42 -6.56 -27.58 11.11
N GLN A 43 -5.95 -28.52 10.39
CA GLN A 43 -5.21 -29.64 10.96
C GLN A 43 -3.84 -29.17 11.48
N VAL A 44 -3.40 -29.75 12.59
CA VAL A 44 -2.10 -29.52 13.22
C VAL A 44 -1.27 -30.79 13.20
N GLY A 45 0.03 -30.68 13.51
CA GLY A 45 0.94 -31.83 13.61
C GLY A 45 1.58 -32.24 12.28
N TRP A 46 1.42 -31.43 11.24
CA TRP A 46 2.08 -31.66 9.95
C TRP A 46 3.49 -31.07 9.93
N ASP A 47 4.41 -31.82 9.32
CA ASP A 47 5.82 -31.51 9.20
C ASP A 47 6.12 -30.75 7.89
N ALA A 48 6.94 -29.70 7.99
CA ALA A 48 7.27 -28.80 6.88
C ALA A 48 8.76 -28.40 6.86
N LEU A 49 9.23 -28.00 5.69
CA LEU A 49 10.44 -27.19 5.57
C LEU A 49 10.05 -25.72 5.67
N TRP A 50 10.76 -24.96 6.47
CA TRP A 50 10.57 -23.51 6.58
C TRP A 50 11.79 -22.80 6.01
N LYS A 51 11.56 -21.98 4.98
CA LYS A 51 12.60 -21.12 4.39
C LYS A 51 12.60 -19.80 5.15
N LEU A 52 13.61 -19.60 6.00
CA LEU A 52 13.71 -18.40 6.83
C LEU A 52 13.79 -17.13 5.98
N SER A 53 13.07 -16.09 6.40
CA SER A 53 13.18 -14.75 5.82
C SER A 53 14.56 -14.15 6.06
N LYS A 54 14.93 -13.14 5.26
CA LYS A 54 16.24 -12.46 5.41
C LYS A 54 16.32 -11.73 6.75
N GLU A 55 15.21 -11.12 7.16
CA GLU A 55 15.07 -10.41 8.43
C GLU A 55 15.23 -11.37 9.60
N PHE A 56 14.61 -12.55 9.52
CA PHE A 56 14.71 -13.56 10.55
C PHE A 56 16.13 -14.12 10.65
N CYS A 57 16.76 -14.47 9.51
CA CYS A 57 18.17 -14.88 9.50
C CYS A 57 19.07 -13.82 10.16
N LYS A 58 18.89 -12.54 9.80
CA LYS A 58 19.69 -11.43 10.35
C LYS A 58 19.49 -11.28 11.86
N LYS A 59 18.28 -11.50 12.38
CA LYS A 59 17.97 -11.41 13.82
C LYS A 59 18.72 -12.46 14.65
N PHE A 60 18.97 -13.63 14.09
CA PHE A 60 19.64 -14.75 14.76
C PHE A 60 21.09 -14.95 14.29
N ASP A 61 21.67 -13.98 13.58
CA ASP A 61 23.03 -14.03 13.02
C ASP A 61 23.27 -15.26 12.11
N GLU A 62 22.22 -15.67 11.40
CA GLU A 62 22.23 -16.83 10.54
C GLU A 62 22.52 -16.50 9.08
N ARG A 63 23.20 -17.41 8.40
CA ARG A 63 23.48 -17.28 6.97
C ARG A 63 22.21 -17.49 6.15
N TYR A 64 21.88 -16.52 5.30
CA TYR A 64 20.82 -16.65 4.31
C TYR A 64 21.37 -17.23 2.99
N PRO A 65 20.65 -18.15 2.31
CA PRO A 65 19.38 -18.75 2.70
C PRO A 65 19.54 -19.87 3.75
N CYS A 66 18.62 -19.94 4.70
CA CYS A 66 18.55 -21.01 5.69
C CYS A 66 17.19 -21.71 5.59
N VAL A 67 17.20 -23.04 5.58
CA VAL A 67 16.00 -23.88 5.56
C VAL A 67 16.05 -24.79 6.77
N VAL A 68 14.98 -24.80 7.55
CA VAL A 68 14.87 -25.59 8.78
C VAL A 68 13.69 -26.55 8.68
N PHE A 69 13.76 -27.64 9.42
CA PHE A 69 12.67 -28.62 9.49
C PHE A 69 11.84 -28.35 10.74
N VAL A 70 10.53 -28.24 10.55
CA VAL A 70 9.59 -27.86 11.60
C VAL A 70 8.36 -28.75 11.63
N SER A 71 7.69 -28.80 12.78
CA SER A 71 6.33 -29.35 12.93
C SER A 71 5.38 -28.21 13.25
N VAL A 72 4.23 -28.15 12.57
CA VAL A 72 3.20 -27.15 12.84
C VAL A 72 2.39 -27.57 14.06
N THR A 73 2.31 -26.68 15.05
CA THR A 73 1.63 -26.94 16.33
C THR A 73 0.26 -26.28 16.41
N SER A 74 0.06 -25.18 15.69
CA SER A 74 -1.25 -24.54 15.51
C SER A 74 -1.27 -23.68 14.26
N VAL A 75 -2.45 -23.50 13.67
CA VAL A 75 -2.67 -22.61 12.52
C VAL A 75 -3.60 -21.48 12.96
N ASN A 76 -3.23 -20.24 12.62
CA ASN A 76 -4.06 -19.06 12.78
C ASN A 76 -4.61 -18.69 11.40
N SER A 77 -5.89 -18.99 11.17
CA SER A 77 -6.57 -18.70 9.91
C SER A 77 -6.77 -17.20 9.68
N GLU A 78 -6.95 -16.40 10.73
CA GLU A 78 -7.17 -14.95 10.60
C GLU A 78 -5.90 -14.25 10.09
N GLU A 79 -4.74 -14.63 10.61
CA GLU A 79 -3.45 -14.04 10.20
C GLU A 79 -2.71 -14.83 9.11
N LEU A 80 -3.30 -15.92 8.63
CA LEU A 80 -2.68 -16.82 7.64
C LEU A 80 -1.26 -17.24 8.06
N SER A 81 -1.12 -17.52 9.35
CA SER A 81 0.15 -17.86 9.99
C SER A 81 0.04 -19.15 10.79
N ALA A 82 1.18 -19.68 11.23
CA ALA A 82 1.26 -20.89 12.02
C ALA A 82 2.34 -20.78 13.10
N ASN A 83 2.12 -21.51 14.19
CA ASN A 83 3.13 -21.73 15.21
C ASN A 83 3.83 -23.04 14.91
N VAL A 84 5.15 -23.03 15.07
CA VAL A 84 5.99 -24.13 14.65
C VAL A 84 6.99 -24.52 15.73
N GLU A 85 7.24 -25.82 15.85
CA GLU A 85 8.32 -26.40 16.63
C GLU A 85 9.49 -26.73 15.70
N VAL A 86 10.68 -26.23 16.01
CA VAL A 86 11.90 -26.45 15.24
C VAL A 86 12.48 -27.81 15.60
N LEU A 87 12.41 -28.75 14.64
CA LEU A 87 12.85 -30.12 14.83
C LEU A 87 14.31 -30.33 14.46
N SER A 88 14.78 -29.66 13.41
CA SER A 88 16.18 -29.74 13.01
C SER A 88 16.64 -28.51 12.24
N VAL A 89 17.87 -28.12 12.53
CA VAL A 89 18.59 -27.02 11.88
C VAL A 89 19.75 -27.58 11.05
N PRO A 90 20.10 -26.95 9.92
CA PRO A 90 21.13 -27.46 9.02
C PRO A 90 22.56 -27.41 9.59
N HIS A 91 22.83 -26.53 10.56
CA HIS A 91 24.15 -26.39 11.18
C HIS A 91 24.06 -26.47 12.71
N LYS A 92 25.04 -27.12 13.35
CA LYS A 92 25.05 -27.37 14.81
C LYS A 92 25.21 -26.11 15.65
N ASP A 93 25.72 -25.04 15.05
CA ASP A 93 25.98 -23.77 15.74
C ASP A 93 24.79 -22.81 15.66
N VAL A 94 23.67 -23.24 15.05
CA VAL A 94 22.47 -22.43 14.83
C VAL A 94 21.67 -22.32 16.12
N THR A 95 21.48 -21.11 16.62
CA THR A 95 20.70 -20.84 17.84
C THR A 95 19.31 -20.31 17.50
N LEU A 96 18.48 -21.18 16.95
CA LEU A 96 17.06 -20.86 16.73
C LEU A 96 16.23 -21.22 17.96
N PRO A 97 15.15 -20.47 18.25
CA PRO A 97 14.17 -20.86 19.25
C PRO A 97 13.56 -22.22 18.90
N GLU A 98 13.27 -23.03 19.92
CA GLU A 98 12.58 -24.32 19.75
C GLU A 98 11.14 -24.11 19.26
N TYR A 99 10.49 -23.03 19.69
CA TYR A 99 9.15 -22.65 19.26
C TYR A 99 9.17 -21.26 18.64
N VAL A 100 8.57 -21.14 17.46
CA VAL A 100 8.41 -19.86 16.76
C VAL A 100 6.93 -19.64 16.48
N MET A 101 6.48 -18.42 16.80
CA MET A 101 5.11 -17.99 16.63
C MET A 101 4.95 -17.20 15.33
N ASP A 102 3.73 -17.18 14.80
CA ASP A 102 3.30 -16.31 13.70
C ASP A 102 4.14 -16.45 12.42
N VAL A 103 4.57 -17.68 12.11
CA VAL A 103 5.27 -17.98 10.85
C VAL A 103 4.25 -17.93 9.70
N PRO A 104 4.45 -17.10 8.66
CA PRO A 104 3.50 -17.04 7.55
C PRO A 104 3.34 -18.41 6.87
N LEU A 105 2.11 -18.83 6.59
CA LEU A 105 1.85 -20.13 5.95
C LEU A 105 2.58 -20.26 4.61
N ILE A 106 2.67 -19.16 3.86
CA ILE A 106 3.39 -19.10 2.58
C ILE A 106 4.90 -19.34 2.70
N GLU A 107 5.50 -19.30 3.90
CA GLU A 107 6.92 -19.65 4.09
C GLU A 107 7.15 -21.14 4.36
N LEU A 108 6.07 -21.89 4.60
CA LEU A 108 6.09 -23.31 4.92
C LEU A 108 5.93 -24.18 3.67
N TRP A 109 6.70 -25.27 3.62
CA TRP A 109 6.72 -26.23 2.54
C TRP A 109 6.42 -27.61 3.10
N PRO A 110 5.16 -28.08 3.06
CA PRO A 110 4.79 -29.39 3.60
C PRO A 110 5.67 -30.49 3.03
N THR A 111 6.13 -31.39 3.91
CA THR A 111 7.01 -32.48 3.52
C THR A 111 6.24 -33.66 2.95
N LEU A 112 6.86 -34.41 2.03
CA LEU A 112 6.29 -35.63 1.44
C LEU A 112 6.06 -36.75 2.48
N LYS A 113 6.81 -36.72 3.58
CA LYS A 113 6.74 -37.74 4.63
C LYS A 113 6.37 -37.07 5.94
N GLN A 114 5.12 -37.28 6.32
CA GLN A 114 4.56 -36.84 7.59
C GLN A 114 4.81 -37.90 8.66
N LYS A 115 4.96 -37.48 9.92
CA LYS A 115 4.91 -38.41 11.05
C LYS A 115 3.52 -39.03 11.24
N ASP A 116 2.47 -38.25 11.02
CA ASP A 116 1.08 -38.70 11.09
C ASP A 116 0.56 -39.02 9.69
N GLU A 117 0.13 -40.26 9.48
CA GLU A 117 -0.42 -40.74 8.20
C GLU A 117 -1.83 -40.18 7.91
N CYS A 118 -2.51 -39.62 8.92
CA CYS A 118 -3.85 -39.04 8.76
C CYS A 118 -3.81 -37.63 8.15
N VAL A 119 -2.63 -37.00 8.11
CA VAL A 119 -2.44 -35.65 7.57
C VAL A 119 -2.47 -35.71 6.04
N ASN A 120 -3.37 -34.93 5.44
CA ASN A 120 -3.38 -34.75 3.99
C ASN A 120 -2.36 -33.69 3.54
N ALA A 121 -1.07 -34.02 3.61
CA ALA A 121 0.00 -33.07 3.30
C ALA A 121 0.03 -32.64 1.82
N GLU A 122 -0.55 -33.45 0.92
CA GLU A 122 -0.69 -33.10 -0.49
C GLU A 122 -1.68 -31.94 -0.67
N GLU A 123 -2.89 -32.05 -0.13
CA GLU A 123 -3.89 -30.97 -0.18
C GLU A 123 -3.40 -29.70 0.54
N ILE A 124 -2.79 -29.85 1.71
CA ILE A 124 -2.20 -28.72 2.45
C ILE A 124 -1.12 -28.04 1.59
N SER A 125 -0.26 -28.83 0.94
CA SER A 125 0.77 -28.27 0.07
C SER A 125 0.19 -27.56 -1.14
N GLU A 126 -0.83 -28.14 -1.79
CA GLU A 126 -1.47 -27.49 -2.93
C GLU A 126 -2.07 -26.15 -2.56
N PHE A 127 -2.77 -26.09 -1.42
CA PHE A 127 -3.34 -24.85 -0.93
C PHE A 127 -2.28 -23.79 -0.61
N ILE A 128 -1.24 -24.16 0.16
CA ILE A 128 -0.17 -23.21 0.52
C ILE A 128 0.56 -22.72 -0.72
N HIS A 129 0.77 -23.57 -1.72
CA HIS A 129 1.38 -23.14 -2.99
C HIS A 129 0.49 -22.16 -3.76
N LEU A 130 -0.82 -22.41 -3.84
CA LEU A 130 -1.76 -21.47 -4.48
C LEU A 130 -1.80 -20.14 -3.73
N GLN A 131 -1.81 -20.18 -2.40
CA GLN A 131 -1.77 -19.00 -1.55
C GLN A 131 -0.47 -18.20 -1.77
N ARG A 132 0.68 -18.88 -1.78
CA ARG A 132 1.98 -18.27 -2.08
C ARG A 132 1.98 -17.62 -3.46
N TYR A 133 1.53 -18.34 -4.48
CA TYR A 133 1.46 -17.82 -5.85
C TYR A 133 0.59 -16.57 -5.91
N PHE A 134 -0.57 -16.58 -5.25
CA PHE A 134 -1.47 -15.44 -5.20
C PHE A 134 -0.81 -14.21 -4.58
N PHE A 135 -0.22 -14.34 -3.38
CA PHE A 135 0.40 -13.21 -2.69
C PHE A 135 1.66 -12.68 -3.40
N GLU A 136 2.44 -13.56 -4.03
CA GLU A 136 3.65 -13.16 -4.76
C GLU A 136 3.33 -12.45 -6.09
N ASN A 137 2.29 -12.88 -6.80
CA ASN A 137 2.10 -12.51 -8.20
C ASN A 137 0.83 -11.70 -8.50
N LEU A 138 -0.22 -11.83 -7.68
CA LEU A 138 -1.55 -11.28 -7.99
C LEU A 138 -2.03 -10.26 -6.95
N TRP A 139 -1.69 -10.46 -5.69
CA TRP A 139 -2.11 -9.59 -4.59
C TRP A 139 -1.48 -8.20 -4.68
N MET A 140 -2.24 -7.21 -4.25
CA MET A 140 -1.83 -5.82 -4.05
C MET A 140 -2.24 -5.35 -2.65
N PRO A 141 -1.46 -4.47 -1.99
CA PRO A 141 -1.73 -4.03 -0.62
C PRO A 141 -3.10 -3.40 -0.37
N TRP A 142 -3.70 -2.76 -1.38
CA TRP A 142 -5.02 -2.15 -1.28
C TRP A 142 -6.19 -3.13 -1.48
N ASP A 143 -5.92 -4.40 -1.82
CA ASP A 143 -6.99 -5.41 -1.99
C ASP A 143 -7.73 -5.68 -0.68
N ASP A 144 -7.08 -5.47 0.46
CA ASP A 144 -7.69 -5.65 1.77
C ASP A 144 -8.57 -4.44 2.17
N GLN A 145 -8.47 -3.33 1.43
CA GLN A 145 -9.33 -2.14 1.61
C GLN A 145 -10.61 -2.24 0.76
N GLU A 146 -10.60 -3.06 -0.30
CA GLU A 146 -11.77 -3.29 -1.14
C GLU A 146 -12.76 -4.22 -0.43
N LYS A 147 -14.04 -3.84 -0.40
CA LYS A 147 -15.08 -4.61 0.29
C LYS A 147 -15.32 -6.00 -0.32
N GLU A 148 -15.00 -6.19 -1.60
CA GLU A 148 -15.23 -7.45 -2.30
C GLU A 148 -14.15 -7.68 -3.34
N PHE A 149 -13.33 -8.70 -3.11
CA PHE A 149 -12.33 -9.12 -4.08
C PHE A 149 -12.99 -9.97 -5.17
N SER A 150 -13.12 -9.40 -6.38
CA SER A 150 -13.90 -10.00 -7.45
C SER A 150 -13.14 -11.06 -8.27
N LEU A 151 -13.85 -12.05 -8.80
CA LEU A 151 -13.29 -13.05 -9.73
C LEU A 151 -12.67 -12.40 -10.98
N ASN A 152 -13.28 -11.33 -11.49
CA ASN A 152 -12.76 -10.57 -12.62
C ASN A 152 -11.39 -9.94 -12.29
N THR A 153 -11.15 -9.56 -11.03
CA THR A 153 -9.84 -9.08 -10.57
C THR A 153 -8.78 -10.18 -10.70
N ILE A 154 -9.10 -11.41 -10.29
CA ILE A 154 -8.21 -12.58 -10.43
C ILE A 154 -7.90 -12.84 -11.91
N GLU A 155 -8.94 -12.92 -12.75
CA GLU A 155 -8.77 -13.20 -14.19
C GLU A 155 -7.89 -12.15 -14.87
N ASN A 156 -8.17 -10.86 -14.65
CA ASN A 156 -7.41 -9.78 -15.28
C ASN A 156 -5.95 -9.74 -14.81
N ARG A 157 -5.70 -9.95 -13.51
CA ARG A 157 -4.32 -9.94 -12.98
C ARG A 157 -3.54 -11.17 -13.39
N MET A 158 -4.18 -12.34 -13.44
CA MET A 158 -3.55 -13.54 -13.96
C MET A 158 -3.21 -13.39 -15.44
N GLN A 159 -4.14 -12.87 -16.25
CA GLN A 159 -3.89 -12.62 -17.66
C GLN A 159 -2.69 -11.68 -17.85
N LEU A 160 -2.62 -10.57 -17.10
CA LEU A 160 -1.48 -9.67 -17.13
C LEU A 160 -0.17 -10.37 -16.73
N HIS A 161 -0.20 -11.18 -15.67
CA HIS A 161 0.97 -11.95 -15.21
C HIS A 161 1.51 -12.90 -16.30
N ILE A 162 0.61 -13.65 -16.94
CA ILE A 162 0.92 -14.55 -18.06
C ILE A 162 1.52 -13.76 -19.23
N GLU A 163 0.92 -12.62 -19.60
CA GLU A 163 1.41 -11.79 -20.70
C GLU A 163 2.79 -11.17 -20.44
N LEU A 164 3.08 -10.81 -19.19
CA LEU A 164 4.38 -10.31 -18.75
C LEU A 164 5.47 -11.39 -18.82
N ASN A 165 5.13 -12.64 -18.47
CA ASN A 165 6.11 -13.73 -18.40
C ASN A 165 6.32 -14.47 -19.72
N ASN A 166 5.30 -14.53 -20.57
CA ASN A 166 5.35 -15.34 -21.80
C ASN A 166 5.96 -14.57 -22.99
N GLY A 167 6.37 -13.32 -22.77
CA GLY A 167 6.98 -12.46 -23.79
C GLY A 167 5.97 -11.87 -24.79
N THR A 168 4.67 -11.95 -24.50
CA THR A 168 3.63 -11.27 -25.28
C THR A 168 3.81 -9.76 -25.22
N ILE A 169 4.13 -9.25 -24.02
CA ILE A 169 4.49 -7.84 -23.81
C ILE A 169 5.99 -7.66 -24.09
N PRO A 170 6.39 -6.65 -24.89
CA PRO A 170 7.81 -6.36 -25.09
C PRO A 170 8.54 -6.14 -23.76
N ASN A 171 9.72 -6.75 -23.61
CA ASN A 171 10.48 -6.74 -22.35
C ASN A 171 10.76 -5.34 -21.75
N CYS A 172 10.85 -4.28 -22.57
CA CYS A 172 10.99 -2.92 -22.06
C CYS A 172 9.71 -2.43 -21.37
N VAL A 173 8.56 -2.69 -21.98
CA VAL A 173 7.23 -2.35 -21.44
C VAL A 173 6.93 -3.20 -20.22
N ALA A 174 7.23 -4.50 -20.25
CA ALA A 174 7.05 -5.39 -19.10
C ALA A 174 7.83 -4.91 -17.88
N ARG A 175 9.09 -4.49 -18.07
CA ARG A 175 9.91 -3.90 -17.00
C ARG A 175 9.32 -2.61 -16.44
N GLU A 176 8.80 -1.74 -17.31
CA GLU A 176 8.17 -0.50 -16.89
C GLU A 176 6.90 -0.76 -16.07
N ILE A 177 6.06 -1.71 -16.50
CA ILE A 177 4.86 -2.13 -15.75
C ILE A 177 5.24 -2.68 -14.37
N ILE A 178 6.23 -3.57 -14.30
CA ILE A 178 6.72 -4.13 -13.03
C ILE A 178 7.24 -3.00 -12.14
N GLN A 179 8.03 -2.07 -12.67
CA GLN A 179 8.54 -0.94 -11.91
C GLN A 179 7.42 -0.04 -11.37
N LEU A 180 6.38 0.22 -12.18
CA LEU A 180 5.20 0.98 -11.76
C LEU A 180 4.45 0.27 -10.63
N ARG A 181 4.29 -1.06 -10.73
CA ARG A 181 3.69 -1.89 -9.68
C ARG A 181 4.45 -1.74 -8.35
N GLU A 182 5.76 -1.96 -8.37
CA GLU A 182 6.59 -1.86 -7.17
C GLU A 182 6.58 -0.44 -6.59
N ASN A 183 6.61 0.60 -7.43
CA ASN A 183 6.50 1.98 -6.98
C ASN A 183 5.15 2.25 -6.29
N ALA A 184 4.04 1.74 -6.83
CA ALA A 184 2.73 1.89 -6.24
C ALA A 184 2.63 1.20 -4.86
N ILE A 185 3.18 -0.01 -4.73
CA ILE A 185 3.27 -0.73 -3.45
C ILE A 185 4.05 0.09 -2.43
N ASN A 186 5.26 0.54 -2.78
CA ASN A 186 6.11 1.35 -1.90
C ASN A 186 5.44 2.67 -1.46
N VAL A 187 4.71 3.33 -2.36
CA VAL A 187 3.96 4.55 -2.02
C VAL A 187 2.82 4.23 -1.05
N HIS A 188 2.10 3.14 -1.28
CA HIS A 188 1.02 2.72 -0.40
C HIS A 188 1.51 2.40 1.02
N GLU A 189 2.61 1.66 1.15
CA GLU A 189 3.23 1.34 2.44
C GLU A 189 3.66 2.61 3.19
N LYS A 190 4.31 3.56 2.50
CA LYS A 190 4.67 4.86 3.09
C LYS A 190 3.46 5.65 3.57
N ILE A 191 2.35 5.60 2.83
CA ILE A 191 1.11 6.26 3.27
C ILE A 191 0.63 5.61 4.57
N GLN A 192 0.62 4.28 4.66
CA GLN A 192 0.22 3.58 5.89
C GLN A 192 1.15 3.85 7.09
N GLU A 193 2.45 4.04 6.86
CA GLU A 193 3.40 4.43 7.93
C GLU A 193 3.15 5.85 8.44
N LEU A 194 2.71 6.76 7.57
CA LEU A 194 2.46 8.17 7.89
C LEU A 194 1.06 8.41 8.48
N ASP A 195 0.07 7.59 8.13
CA ASP A 195 -1.32 7.69 8.60
C ASP A 195 -1.45 7.75 10.15
N PRO A 196 -0.76 6.91 10.96
CA PRO A 196 -0.83 7.00 12.41
C PRO A 196 -0.03 8.17 13.01
N LEU A 197 0.82 8.85 12.22
CA LEU A 197 1.53 10.07 12.64
C LEU A 197 0.69 11.33 12.39
N CYS A 198 -0.35 11.20 11.55
CA CYS A 198 -1.41 12.19 11.44
C CYS A 198 -2.41 11.97 12.59
N ASP A 199 -2.06 12.43 13.79
CA ASP A 199 -3.05 12.61 14.86
C ASP A 199 -4.25 13.39 14.29
N ASP A 200 -5.47 12.89 14.54
CA ASP A 200 -6.76 13.51 14.18
C ASP A 200 -6.90 14.98 14.68
N ASP A 201 -5.96 15.44 15.50
CA ASP A 201 -5.93 16.75 16.15
C ASP A 201 -4.95 17.77 15.54
N ALA A 202 -4.20 17.44 14.48
CA ALA A 202 -3.34 18.41 13.77
C ALA A 202 -4.01 19.06 12.54
N LEU A 203 -5.31 18.86 12.34
CA LEU A 203 -6.07 19.68 11.40
C LEU A 203 -6.32 21.05 12.04
N TRP A 204 -5.80 22.13 11.46
CA TRP A 204 -6.27 23.49 11.77
C TRP A 204 -7.77 23.55 11.43
N LYS A 205 -8.63 23.31 12.41
CA LYS A 205 -10.07 23.51 12.30
C LYS A 205 -10.29 25.02 12.19
N GLY A 206 -10.29 25.52 10.95
CA GLY A 206 -10.35 26.93 10.60
C GLY A 206 -11.02 27.81 11.64
N GLY A 207 -10.30 28.84 12.09
CA GLY A 207 -10.90 29.96 12.81
C GLY A 207 -11.93 30.67 11.93
N ASP A 208 -12.84 31.41 12.57
CA ASP A 208 -13.83 32.20 11.84
C ASP A 208 -13.17 33.26 10.93
N VAL A 209 -13.93 33.80 9.98
CA VAL A 209 -13.45 34.79 8.99
C VAL A 209 -12.78 35.99 9.67
N SER A 210 -13.22 36.37 10.86
CA SER A 210 -12.64 37.45 11.68
C SER A 210 -11.22 37.12 12.15
N SER A 211 -10.94 35.85 12.42
CA SER A 211 -9.60 35.34 12.77
C SER A 211 -8.63 35.47 11.59
N PHE A 212 -9.11 35.21 10.36
CA PHE A 212 -8.33 35.40 9.14
C PHE A 212 -8.07 36.89 8.83
N GLU A 213 -9.07 37.76 9.03
CA GLU A 213 -8.92 39.21 8.84
C GLU A 213 -7.94 39.84 9.84
N ALA A 214 -7.89 39.33 11.07
CA ALA A 214 -6.93 39.75 12.08
C ALA A 214 -5.49 39.43 11.65
N VAL A 215 -5.24 38.21 11.15
CA VAL A 215 -3.92 37.78 10.64
C VAL A 215 -3.55 38.57 9.38
N SER A 216 -4.48 38.77 8.45
CA SER A 216 -4.24 39.55 7.23
C SER A 216 -3.92 41.02 7.54
N SER A 217 -4.60 41.62 8.52
CA SER A 217 -4.35 42.99 8.95
C SER A 217 -3.01 43.13 9.67
N PHE A 218 -2.63 42.15 10.48
CA PHE A 218 -1.33 42.11 11.15
C PHE A 218 -0.18 42.11 10.12
N LEU A 219 -0.24 41.24 9.11
CA LEU A 219 0.78 41.17 8.06
C LEU A 219 0.87 42.47 7.24
N LYS A 220 -0.27 43.08 6.88
CA LYS A 220 -0.30 44.34 6.12
C LYS A 220 0.25 45.54 6.90
N THR A 221 0.17 45.50 8.23
CA THR A 221 0.59 46.63 9.08
C THR A 221 2.02 46.51 9.57
N HIS A 222 2.55 45.30 9.69
CA HIS A 222 3.86 45.05 10.31
C HIS A 222 4.95 44.61 9.33
N VAL A 223 4.60 44.17 8.12
CA VAL A 223 5.57 43.82 7.08
C VAL A 223 5.78 45.03 6.17
N SER A 224 6.79 45.85 6.47
CA SER A 224 7.25 46.91 5.55
C SER A 224 8.06 46.30 4.38
N ASN A 225 8.19 47.04 3.27
CA ASN A 225 8.87 46.61 2.02
C ASN A 225 10.33 46.12 2.20
N GLU A 226 10.91 46.22 3.39
CA GLU A 226 12.26 45.75 3.71
C GLU A 226 12.30 44.30 4.21
N PHE A 227 11.15 43.67 4.49
CA PHE A 227 11.11 42.25 4.85
C PHE A 227 10.88 41.40 3.60
N ALA A 228 11.91 40.64 3.21
CA ALA A 228 11.78 39.60 2.21
C ALA A 228 11.00 38.42 2.82
N LEU A 229 9.75 38.24 2.39
CA LEU A 229 9.02 36.99 2.59
C LEU A 229 9.76 35.88 1.83
N LYS A 230 10.49 35.05 2.57
CA LYS A 230 11.26 33.95 2.01
C LYS A 230 10.35 32.74 1.89
N PHE A 231 9.81 32.54 0.69
CA PHE A 231 9.07 31.33 0.36
C PHE A 231 10.06 30.19 0.20
N MET A 232 9.84 29.10 0.93
CA MET A 232 10.61 27.88 0.79
C MET A 232 9.78 26.87 0.02
N VAL A 233 10.41 26.28 -0.99
CA VAL A 233 9.76 25.42 -2.01
C VAL A 233 9.96 23.94 -1.69
N SER A 234 10.73 23.64 -0.62
CA SER A 234 11.04 22.28 -0.17
C SER A 234 10.98 22.19 1.35
N PHE A 235 10.58 21.00 1.82
CA PHE A 235 10.53 20.63 3.24
C PHE A 235 11.93 20.61 3.90
N GLU A 236 12.99 20.38 3.12
CA GLU A 236 14.35 20.24 3.62
C GLU A 236 14.97 21.57 4.05
N ASP A 237 14.63 22.67 3.36
CA ASP A 237 15.06 24.03 3.75
C ASP A 237 14.36 24.53 5.03
N ALA A 238 13.15 24.02 5.31
CA ALA A 238 12.36 24.38 6.48
C ALA A 238 12.89 23.77 7.78
N LEU A 239 13.45 22.56 7.70
CA LEU A 239 14.02 21.83 8.82
C LEU A 239 15.40 22.34 9.28
N ALA A 240 16.05 23.19 8.47
CA ALA A 240 17.36 23.77 8.77
C ALA A 240 17.28 25.03 9.66
N LEU A 241 16.07 25.50 10.00
CA LEU A 241 15.83 26.70 10.81
C LEU A 241 15.56 26.33 12.27
N GLU A 242 15.96 27.20 13.20
CA GLU A 242 15.68 27.03 14.62
C GLU A 242 14.16 27.13 14.91
N PRO A 243 13.64 26.36 15.88
CA PRO A 243 12.21 26.04 16.01
C PRO A 243 11.28 27.22 16.36
N ASP A 244 11.81 28.40 16.66
CA ASP A 244 11.02 29.57 17.04
C ASP A 244 10.52 30.40 15.82
N GLU A 245 10.85 30.00 14.58
CA GLU A 245 10.60 30.81 13.36
C GLU A 245 9.77 30.11 12.25
N VAL A 246 9.11 28.97 12.51
CA VAL A 246 8.48 28.17 11.44
C VAL A 246 6.95 28.13 11.55
N PHE A 247 6.26 28.57 10.50
CA PHE A 247 4.84 28.31 10.25
C PHE A 247 4.68 27.62 8.89
N VAL A 248 4.05 26.43 8.86
CA VAL A 248 3.80 25.65 7.64
C VAL A 248 2.29 25.51 7.43
N CYS A 249 1.81 25.84 6.22
CA CYS A 249 0.46 25.53 5.74
C CYS A 249 0.56 24.78 4.40
N SER A 250 -0.24 23.71 4.29
CA SER A 250 -0.49 22.87 3.10
C SER A 250 -1.96 23.10 2.64
N ASP A 251 -2.55 22.55 1.56
CA ASP A 251 -2.11 21.79 0.38
C ASP A 251 -2.98 22.22 -0.81
N ASN A 252 -2.38 22.14 -2.01
CA ASN A 252 -2.89 22.38 -3.36
C ASN A 252 -2.42 23.69 -4.02
N TYR A 253 -1.20 23.61 -4.53
CA TYR A 253 -0.69 24.24 -5.76
C TYR A 253 -1.78 24.37 -6.88
N GLU A 254 -1.83 25.32 -7.83
CA GLU A 254 -0.88 26.33 -8.36
C GLU A 254 -1.61 27.67 -8.64
N VAL A 255 -0.97 28.80 -8.35
CA VAL A 255 -1.20 30.03 -9.13
C VAL A 255 0.12 30.37 -9.83
N PRO A 256 0.17 30.34 -11.18
CA PRO A 256 1.37 30.73 -11.91
C PRO A 256 1.71 32.19 -11.58
N GLU A 257 3.00 32.51 -11.56
CA GLU A 257 3.47 33.87 -11.33
C GLU A 257 2.69 34.87 -12.19
N MET A 258 1.92 35.75 -11.55
CA MET A 258 1.10 36.74 -12.24
C MET A 258 1.24 38.10 -11.55
N PRO A 259 1.54 39.18 -12.30
CA PRO A 259 1.61 40.51 -11.72
C PRO A 259 0.23 40.91 -11.16
N LEU A 260 0.24 41.57 -10.00
CA LEU A 260 -0.95 41.99 -9.22
C LEU A 260 -1.98 42.82 -10.01
N SER A 261 -1.64 43.28 -11.21
CA SER A 261 -2.53 44.00 -12.13
C SER A 261 -3.52 43.11 -12.91
N GLN A 262 -3.41 41.79 -12.88
CA GLN A 262 -4.19 40.86 -13.73
C GLN A 262 -5.25 39.99 -13.01
N LEU A 263 -5.49 40.17 -11.72
CA LEU A 263 -6.52 39.40 -10.99
C LEU A 263 -7.95 39.90 -11.32
N SER A 264 -8.79 39.05 -11.94
CA SER A 264 -10.24 39.24 -12.08
C SER A 264 -10.99 38.01 -11.56
N ILE A 265 -11.73 38.17 -10.45
CA ILE A 265 -12.41 37.09 -9.76
C ILE A 265 -13.83 36.94 -10.35
N ARG A 266 -14.08 35.91 -11.18
CA ARG A 266 -15.42 35.39 -11.44
C ARG A 266 -15.47 33.91 -11.03
N GLY A 267 -16.25 33.62 -10.00
CA GLY A 267 -16.36 32.30 -9.38
C GLY A 267 -17.13 31.26 -10.19
N LEU A 268 -16.74 30.00 -9.99
CA LEU A 268 -17.51 28.81 -10.34
C LEU A 268 -18.69 28.66 -9.36
N ARG A 269 -19.85 29.17 -9.77
CA ARG A 269 -21.16 28.59 -9.45
C ARG A 269 -22.10 28.90 -10.62
N GLN A 270 -22.33 27.94 -11.52
CA GLN A 270 -23.47 28.03 -12.42
C GLN A 270 -24.74 27.64 -11.65
N ARG A 271 -25.65 28.62 -11.56
CA ARG A 271 -27.11 28.51 -11.44
C ARG A 271 -27.68 27.78 -10.22
N LEU A 272 -27.96 28.58 -9.18
CA LEU A 272 -29.32 28.61 -8.62
C LEU A 272 -29.97 29.93 -9.02
N HIS A 273 -31.22 29.80 -9.48
CA HIS A 273 -32.05 30.84 -10.06
C HIS A 273 -32.48 31.91 -9.05
N ASN A 274 -32.74 33.09 -9.62
CA ASN A 274 -33.66 34.14 -9.22
C ASN A 274 -33.18 35.31 -8.34
N ASN A 275 -33.39 36.48 -8.96
CA ASN A 275 -33.68 37.81 -8.44
C ASN A 275 -32.47 38.71 -8.14
N GLY A 276 -32.30 39.74 -9.00
CA GLY A 276 -31.50 40.91 -8.62
C GLY A 276 -30.87 41.67 -9.78
N THR A 277 -31.70 42.20 -10.66
CA THR A 277 -31.53 43.40 -11.49
C THR A 277 -30.28 44.25 -11.25
N LEU A 278 -29.50 44.56 -12.29
CA LEU A 278 -28.71 45.81 -12.32
C LEU A 278 -28.84 46.49 -13.68
N TYR A 279 -29.60 47.59 -13.65
CA TYR A 279 -29.75 48.59 -14.69
C TYR A 279 -28.79 49.77 -14.40
N THR A 280 -28.19 50.31 -15.47
CA THR A 280 -27.91 51.73 -15.78
C THR A 280 -26.74 52.56 -15.17
N ARG A 281 -25.86 52.95 -16.11
CA ARG A 281 -25.50 54.33 -16.61
C ARG A 281 -24.58 55.30 -15.85
N HIS A 282 -23.67 55.86 -16.68
CA HIS A 282 -23.09 57.23 -16.76
C HIS A 282 -22.10 57.65 -15.65
N ARG A 283 -20.98 58.35 -15.91
CA ARG A 283 -20.59 59.48 -16.80
C ARG A 283 -19.05 59.38 -16.99
N SER A 284 -18.49 59.38 -18.21
CA SER A 284 -18.00 60.56 -18.96
C SER A 284 -17.25 61.62 -18.15
N MET A 285 -15.95 61.82 -18.44
CA MET A 285 -15.43 63.05 -19.06
C MET A 285 -13.88 63.07 -19.14
N ARG A 286 -13.41 63.51 -20.32
CA ARG A 286 -12.13 64.16 -20.67
C ARG A 286 -10.86 63.29 -20.63
N GLY A 287 -10.05 63.18 -21.69
CA GLY A 287 -9.98 63.90 -22.96
C GLY A 287 -8.69 64.70 -23.07
N ARG A 288 -7.79 64.24 -23.96
CA ARG A 288 -6.79 64.96 -24.79
C ARG A 288 -5.94 63.84 -25.44
N LYS A 289 -6.08 63.47 -26.72
CA LYS A 289 -5.83 64.23 -27.96
C LYS A 289 -4.56 65.08 -27.86
N ASN A 290 -3.47 64.65 -28.50
CA ASN A 290 -3.30 64.91 -29.93
C ASN A 290 -2.37 63.90 -30.61
N SER A 291 -2.83 63.53 -31.79
CA SER A 291 -2.12 62.94 -32.91
C SER A 291 -1.29 64.01 -33.63
N TYR A 292 -0.52 63.59 -34.64
CA TYR A 292 -0.14 64.45 -35.78
C TYR A 292 -1.29 65.31 -36.31
#